data_AF-A0A959UFV3-F1
#
_entry.id   AF-A0A959UFV3-F1
#
_cell.length_a   1.000
_cell.length_b   1.000
_cell.length_c   1.000
_cell.angle_alpha   90.00
_cell.angle_beta   90.00
_cell.angle_gamma   90.00
#
_symmetry.space_group_name_H-M   'P 1'
#
loop_
_entity.id
_entity.type
_entity.pdbx_description
1 polymer ?
#
loop_
_entity_poly.entity_id
_entity_poly.type
_entity_poly.pdbx_seq_one_letter_code
_entity_poly.pdbx_strand_id
1 'polypeptide(L)'
;MYFRKLLFASLNFICIASFAQTFTYLDVGNSKSIIYSDGNLFQDMANSNAGLEIPKNSNKHSIYASAIWLSATSQRNGIPYISSAYETFGIENKFQVGPVDIVNQVGDQSMQFQTLWNVKKSEINNHILNWNNPNYTTPSGIASWPGNGNANTAQNLAPFADLDGDNLYEPQSGEYPIIKGDQAVYLIVNDYRAEDTVFNLGNIQAIYAPLKVEMHLMLYAFNSPIPAISNTIFVEATIYNRSNASIDDHQDLRFSVFADFDLGNPIDDYVGSSQSKNMFYAYNADLFDENFGGNSGYGN
;
A
#
# COMPACT_ATOMS: atom_id res chain seq x y z
N MET A 1 42.43 -41.11 33.95
CA MET A 1 42.53 -40.07 32.90
C MET A 1 41.11 -39.89 32.35
N TYR A 2 40.42 -38.80 32.71
CA TYR A 2 39.01 -38.56 32.40
C TYR A 2 38.85 -38.09 30.94
N PHE A 3 38.08 -38.80 30.13
CA PHE A 3 37.64 -38.32 28.80
C PHE A 3 36.34 -37.52 28.96
N ARG A 4 36.43 -36.19 28.83
CA ARG A 4 35.25 -35.32 28.64
C ARG A 4 34.85 -35.38 27.17
N LYS A 5 33.66 -35.93 26.89
CA LYS A 5 33.01 -35.81 25.58
C LYS A 5 32.44 -34.39 25.47
N LEU A 6 32.99 -33.59 24.58
CA LEU A 6 32.40 -32.32 24.15
C LEU A 6 31.26 -32.64 23.17
N LEU A 7 30.02 -32.36 23.59
CA LEU A 7 28.85 -32.38 22.72
C LEU A 7 28.83 -31.05 21.96
N PHE A 8 29.07 -31.06 20.65
CA PHE A 8 28.78 -29.92 19.80
C PHE A 8 27.29 -29.96 19.44
N ALA A 9 26.51 -29.06 20.02
CA ALA A 9 25.16 -28.78 19.56
C ALA A 9 25.26 -27.84 18.35
N SER A 10 24.92 -28.32 17.16
CA SER A 10 24.76 -27.48 15.98
C SER A 10 23.46 -26.68 16.13
N LEU A 11 23.58 -25.37 16.35
CA LEU A 11 22.47 -24.44 16.15
C LEU A 11 22.14 -24.44 14.65
N ASN A 12 21.05 -25.08 14.26
CA ASN A 12 20.49 -24.95 12.92
C ASN A 12 19.76 -23.60 12.88
N PHE A 13 20.43 -22.55 12.40
CA PHE A 13 19.73 -21.37 11.91
C PHE A 13 18.98 -21.79 10.65
N ILE A 14 17.68 -22.05 10.78
CA ILE A 14 16.78 -22.15 9.64
C ILE A 14 16.63 -20.72 9.13
N CYS A 15 17.44 -20.35 8.15
CA CYS A 15 17.18 -19.17 7.34
C CYS A 15 15.96 -19.50 6.47
N ILE A 16 14.77 -19.17 6.94
CA ILE A 16 13.59 -19.12 6.09
C ILE A 16 13.81 -17.90 5.20
N ALA A 17 14.29 -18.14 3.97
CA ALA A 17 14.17 -17.13 2.94
C ALA A 17 12.67 -16.93 2.69
N SER A 18 12.05 -15.97 3.37
CA SER A 18 10.71 -15.53 3.02
C SER A 18 10.82 -14.81 1.70
N PHE A 19 10.22 -15.36 0.65
CA PHE A 19 9.92 -14.56 -0.52
C PHE A 19 9.05 -13.38 -0.07
N ALA A 20 9.44 -12.18 -0.46
CA ALA A 20 8.62 -10.97 -0.36
C ALA A 20 7.18 -11.29 -0.82
N GLN A 21 6.20 -11.11 0.07
CA GLN A 21 4.80 -11.25 -0.35
C GLN A 21 4.44 -10.04 -1.21
N THR A 22 4.30 -10.26 -2.52
CA THR A 22 4.01 -9.21 -3.50
C THR A 22 2.53 -8.85 -3.59
N PHE A 23 1.64 -9.76 -3.13
CA PHE A 23 0.21 -9.50 -3.04
C PHE A 23 -0.45 -10.19 -1.84
N THR A 24 -1.55 -9.65 -1.36
CA THR A 24 -2.40 -10.23 -0.32
C THR A 24 -3.87 -9.88 -0.57
N TYR A 25 -4.79 -10.45 0.21
CA TYR A 25 -6.21 -10.13 0.11
C TYR A 25 -6.70 -9.35 1.33
N LEU A 26 -7.37 -8.23 1.06
CA LEU A 26 -8.29 -7.59 2.01
C LEU A 26 -9.68 -8.23 1.79
N ASP A 27 -10.11 -9.11 2.70
CA ASP A 27 -11.35 -9.89 2.60
C ASP A 27 -12.07 -9.86 3.95
N VAL A 28 -12.93 -8.86 4.11
CA VAL A 28 -13.68 -8.63 5.34
C VAL A 28 -15.00 -7.94 5.01
N GLY A 29 -16.04 -8.22 5.81
CA GLY A 29 -17.39 -7.76 5.50
C GLY A 29 -17.88 -8.32 4.18
N ASN A 30 -18.39 -7.44 3.32
CA ASN A 30 -18.91 -7.78 2.00
C ASN A 30 -17.98 -7.37 0.85
N SER A 31 -16.76 -6.93 1.16
CA SER A 31 -15.75 -6.55 0.18
C SER A 31 -14.61 -7.57 0.12
N LYS A 32 -14.08 -7.79 -1.08
CA LYS A 32 -12.85 -8.53 -1.29
C LYS A 32 -11.99 -7.81 -2.32
N SER A 33 -10.71 -7.63 -2.03
CA SER A 33 -9.78 -7.10 -3.01
C SER A 33 -8.38 -7.68 -2.89
N ILE A 34 -7.76 -7.93 -4.05
CA ILE A 34 -6.32 -8.22 -4.14
C ILE A 34 -5.55 -6.90 -4.07
N ILE A 35 -4.54 -6.86 -3.21
CA ILE A 35 -3.68 -5.70 -2.99
C ILE A 35 -2.25 -6.10 -3.31
N TYR A 36 -1.57 -5.29 -4.12
CA TYR A 36 -0.15 -5.47 -4.45
C TYR A 36 0.73 -4.52 -3.63
N SER A 37 1.99 -4.92 -3.41
CA SER A 37 2.96 -4.18 -2.59
C SER A 37 3.46 -2.88 -3.22
N ASP A 38 3.18 -2.66 -4.50
CA ASP A 38 3.79 -1.63 -5.33
C ASP A 38 2.91 -0.40 -5.54
N GLY A 39 1.79 -0.29 -4.83
CA GLY A 39 0.89 0.85 -4.86
C GLY A 39 -0.21 0.78 -5.91
N ASN A 40 -0.24 -0.26 -6.75
CA ASN A 40 -1.39 -0.56 -7.59
C ASN A 40 -2.58 -0.98 -6.71
N LEU A 41 -3.74 -0.37 -6.93
CA LEU A 41 -4.96 -0.62 -6.17
C LEU A 41 -6.00 -1.26 -7.07
N PHE A 42 -6.73 -2.23 -6.51
CA PHE A 42 -7.97 -2.76 -7.10
C PHE A 42 -7.83 -3.43 -8.46
N GLN A 43 -6.63 -3.83 -8.91
CA GLN A 43 -6.41 -4.62 -10.13
C GLN A 43 -5.77 -5.96 -9.79
N ASP A 44 -6.26 -7.05 -10.40
CA ASP A 44 -5.53 -8.31 -10.48
C ASP A 44 -4.57 -8.23 -11.68
N MET A 45 -3.37 -7.68 -11.44
CA MET A 45 -2.36 -7.47 -12.49
C MET A 45 -1.92 -8.79 -13.13
N ALA A 46 -1.88 -9.89 -12.38
CA ALA A 46 -1.41 -11.18 -12.90
C ALA A 46 -2.35 -11.75 -13.97
N ASN A 47 -3.65 -11.50 -13.83
CA ASN A 47 -4.67 -11.99 -14.75
C ASN A 47 -5.29 -10.89 -15.63
N SER A 48 -4.85 -9.64 -15.48
CA SER A 48 -5.42 -8.47 -16.16
C SER A 48 -6.93 -8.34 -15.95
N ASN A 49 -7.38 -8.56 -14.71
CA ASN A 49 -8.78 -8.47 -14.30
C ASN A 49 -8.99 -7.38 -13.26
N ALA A 50 -10.25 -6.99 -13.06
CA ALA A 50 -10.65 -6.16 -11.94
C ALA A 50 -10.36 -6.88 -10.61
N GLY A 51 -9.83 -6.15 -9.64
CA GLY A 51 -9.40 -6.66 -8.35
C GLY A 51 -10.29 -6.26 -7.18
N LEU A 52 -11.28 -5.38 -7.37
CA LEU A 52 -12.25 -5.01 -6.33
C LEU A 52 -13.61 -5.68 -6.54
N GLU A 53 -13.91 -6.69 -5.73
CA GLU A 53 -15.15 -7.46 -5.78
C GLU A 53 -16.10 -7.07 -4.65
N ILE A 54 -17.27 -6.54 -5.04
CA ILE A 54 -18.35 -6.15 -4.11
C ILE A 54 -19.68 -6.45 -4.79
N PRO A 55 -20.59 -7.25 -4.22
CA PRO A 55 -20.40 -8.12 -3.07
C PRO A 55 -19.31 -9.17 -3.32
N LYS A 56 -18.55 -9.53 -2.30
CA LYS A 56 -17.57 -10.60 -2.41
C LYS A 56 -18.21 -11.95 -2.81
N ASN A 57 -17.49 -12.73 -3.60
CA ASN A 57 -17.95 -13.99 -4.23
C ASN A 57 -19.14 -13.85 -5.19
N SER A 58 -19.45 -12.64 -5.67
CA SER A 58 -20.50 -12.42 -6.68
C SER A 58 -19.95 -12.43 -8.11
N ASN A 59 -18.63 -12.38 -8.28
CA ASN A 59 -17.94 -12.13 -9.55
C ASN A 59 -18.27 -10.76 -10.18
N LYS A 60 -18.83 -9.83 -9.40
CA LYS A 60 -19.10 -8.45 -9.80
C LYS A 60 -18.02 -7.54 -9.23
N HIS A 61 -17.52 -6.65 -10.08
CA HIS A 61 -16.43 -5.74 -9.75
C HIS A 61 -16.89 -4.31 -9.97
N SER A 62 -16.34 -3.36 -9.23
CA SER A 62 -16.77 -1.95 -9.31
C SER A 62 -15.68 -0.99 -9.78
N ILE A 63 -14.43 -1.41 -9.67
CA ILE A 63 -13.24 -0.68 -10.09
C ILE A 63 -12.30 -1.71 -10.70
N TYR A 64 -11.83 -1.45 -11.91
CA TYR A 64 -10.86 -2.30 -12.60
C TYR A 64 -9.45 -2.06 -12.07
N ALA A 65 -9.08 -0.80 -11.88
CA ALA A 65 -7.84 -0.39 -11.23
C ALA A 65 -7.94 1.02 -10.64
N SER A 66 -7.08 1.32 -9.69
CA SER A 66 -6.90 2.66 -9.16
C SER A 66 -5.45 2.84 -8.70
N ALA A 67 -5.01 4.09 -8.64
CA ALA A 67 -3.70 4.44 -8.11
C ALA A 67 -3.73 5.85 -7.54
N ILE A 68 -2.79 6.13 -6.64
CA ILE A 68 -2.51 7.49 -6.20
C ILE A 68 -1.50 8.12 -7.14
N TRP A 69 -1.84 9.29 -7.65
CA TRP A 69 -1.01 10.09 -8.54
C TRP A 69 -0.63 11.38 -7.84
N LEU A 70 0.67 11.64 -7.82
CA LEU A 70 1.27 12.83 -7.24
C LEU A 70 1.98 13.61 -8.33
N SER A 71 1.87 14.93 -8.30
CA SER A 71 2.64 15.80 -9.19
C SER A 71 3.04 17.09 -8.49
N ALA A 72 4.14 17.69 -8.91
CA ALA A 72 4.55 19.02 -8.48
C ALA A 72 5.18 19.76 -9.65
N THR A 73 5.06 21.09 -9.63
CA THR A 73 5.73 21.96 -10.59
C THR A 73 6.62 22.97 -9.87
N SER A 74 7.80 23.22 -10.45
CA SER A 74 8.81 24.13 -9.93
C SER A 74 9.66 24.68 -11.08
N GLN A 75 10.69 25.47 -10.75
CA GLN A 75 11.70 25.93 -11.71
C GLN A 75 13.11 25.73 -11.14
N ARG A 76 14.02 25.23 -11.98
CA ARG A 76 15.45 25.14 -11.67
C ARG A 76 16.22 26.04 -12.63
N ASN A 77 16.80 27.13 -12.11
CA ASN A 77 17.54 28.12 -12.91
C ASN A 77 16.73 28.68 -14.11
N GLY A 78 15.42 28.88 -13.93
CA GLY A 78 14.50 29.34 -14.99
C GLY A 78 14.03 28.25 -15.97
N ILE A 79 14.49 27.00 -15.80
CA ILE A 79 14.00 25.85 -16.56
C ILE A 79 12.80 25.23 -15.83
N PRO A 80 11.66 24.98 -16.49
CA PRO A 80 10.54 24.26 -15.90
C PRO A 80 10.98 22.89 -15.35
N TYR A 81 10.58 22.61 -14.12
CA TYR A 81 10.86 21.37 -13.40
C TYR A 81 9.53 20.73 -13.02
N ILE A 82 9.27 19.53 -13.53
CA ILE A 82 8.02 18.80 -13.31
C ILE A 82 8.38 17.49 -12.61
N SER A 83 7.77 17.25 -11.46
CA SER A 83 7.94 16.00 -10.74
C SER A 83 6.63 15.24 -10.66
N SER A 84 6.69 13.92 -10.76
CA SER A 84 5.50 13.08 -10.60
C SER A 84 5.83 11.69 -10.07
N ALA A 85 4.92 11.13 -9.29
CA ALA A 85 4.92 9.73 -8.88
C ALA A 85 3.54 9.15 -9.13
N TYR A 86 3.46 8.11 -9.94
CA TYR A 86 2.21 7.49 -10.34
C TYR A 86 2.41 6.01 -10.67
N GLU A 87 1.30 5.27 -10.63
CA GLU A 87 1.16 3.92 -11.13
C GLU A 87 0.00 3.92 -12.13
N THR A 88 0.19 3.28 -13.28
CA THR A 88 -0.83 3.18 -14.33
C THR A 88 -0.95 1.73 -14.80
N PHE A 89 -1.88 0.98 -14.21
CA PHE A 89 -2.36 -0.32 -14.69
C PHE A 89 -1.28 -1.41 -14.90
N GLY A 90 -0.22 -1.42 -14.13
CA GLY A 90 0.95 -2.28 -14.34
C GLY A 90 1.74 -1.96 -15.61
N ILE A 91 1.37 -0.91 -16.35
CA ILE A 91 2.08 -0.44 -17.56
C ILE A 91 3.28 0.43 -17.16
N GLU A 92 3.07 1.32 -16.19
CA GLU A 92 4.12 2.19 -15.68
C GLU A 92 3.97 2.37 -14.18
N ASN A 93 4.96 1.90 -13.43
CA ASN A 93 5.01 2.11 -11.99
C ASN A 93 6.24 2.96 -11.63
N LYS A 94 5.99 4.18 -11.17
CA LYS A 94 7.03 5.09 -10.63
C LYS A 94 7.25 4.88 -9.14
N PHE A 95 6.54 3.99 -8.48
CA PHE A 95 6.85 3.59 -7.12
C PHE A 95 7.73 2.35 -7.08
N GLN A 96 8.47 2.20 -5.99
CA GLN A 96 9.21 1.01 -5.59
C GLN A 96 8.83 0.66 -4.15
N VAL A 97 8.82 -0.62 -3.82
CA VAL A 97 8.39 -1.11 -2.51
C VAL A 97 9.43 -0.75 -1.45
N GLY A 98 8.95 -0.39 -0.27
CA GLY A 98 9.77 -0.05 0.90
C GLY A 98 9.94 1.45 1.15
N PRO A 99 10.52 1.81 2.31
CA PRO A 99 10.79 3.19 2.69
C PRO A 99 12.00 3.78 1.93
N VAL A 100 12.27 5.06 2.18
CA VAL A 100 13.48 5.74 1.72
C VAL A 100 14.60 5.53 2.74
N ASP A 101 15.78 5.17 2.25
CA ASP A 101 17.04 5.31 2.99
C ASP A 101 17.36 6.82 3.07
N ILE A 102 17.09 7.41 4.22
CA ILE A 102 17.23 8.86 4.45
C ILE A 102 18.69 9.28 4.63
N VAL A 103 19.60 8.33 4.84
CA VAL A 103 21.04 8.60 4.99
C VAL A 103 21.71 8.68 3.63
N ASN A 104 21.50 7.66 2.81
CA ASN A 104 22.08 7.53 1.47
C ASN A 104 21.23 8.19 0.38
N GLN A 105 20.01 8.63 0.72
CA GLN A 105 19.10 9.32 -0.19
C GLN A 105 18.81 8.45 -1.44
N VAL A 106 18.30 7.24 -1.19
CA VAL A 106 17.90 6.22 -2.18
C VAL A 106 16.69 5.43 -1.65
N GLY A 107 16.04 4.62 -2.48
CA GLY A 107 15.03 3.66 -2.00
C GLY A 107 15.67 2.50 -1.24
N ASP A 108 15.19 2.20 -0.04
CA ASP A 108 15.68 1.07 0.76
C ASP A 108 15.27 -0.27 0.12
N GLN A 109 16.22 -1.18 -0.05
CA GLN A 109 16.03 -2.49 -0.70
C GLN A 109 16.04 -3.65 0.30
N SER A 110 15.95 -3.37 1.60
CA SER A 110 15.98 -4.39 2.65
C SER A 110 14.74 -5.27 2.54
N MET A 111 14.94 -6.59 2.45
CA MET A 111 13.86 -7.57 2.27
C MET A 111 12.73 -7.48 3.31
N GLN A 112 13.02 -6.99 4.52
CA GLN A 112 12.00 -6.81 5.57
C GLN A 112 10.92 -5.79 5.21
N PHE A 113 11.21 -4.84 4.32
CA PHE A 113 10.25 -3.83 3.85
C PHE A 113 9.68 -4.13 2.46
N GLN A 114 10.21 -5.15 1.77
CA GLN A 114 9.74 -5.58 0.46
C GLN A 114 8.51 -6.48 0.62
N THR A 115 7.45 -6.00 1.28
CA THR A 115 6.29 -6.84 1.61
C THR A 115 5.03 -6.01 1.87
N LEU A 116 3.92 -6.72 2.02
CA LEU A 116 2.67 -6.24 2.59
C LEU A 116 2.55 -6.72 4.04
N TRP A 117 1.90 -5.92 4.88
CA TRP A 117 1.54 -6.34 6.24
C TRP A 117 0.02 -6.43 6.38
N ASN A 118 -0.48 -7.67 6.36
CA ASN A 118 -1.90 -7.96 6.51
C ASN A 118 -2.19 -8.37 7.96
N VAL A 119 -3.07 -7.63 8.63
CA VAL A 119 -3.40 -7.85 10.04
C VAL A 119 -4.90 -7.75 10.25
N LYS A 120 -5.46 -8.71 10.99
CA LYS A 120 -6.86 -8.68 11.43
C LYS A 120 -6.96 -8.21 12.88
N LYS A 121 -8.02 -7.47 13.17
CA LYS A 121 -8.35 -7.06 14.55
C LYS A 121 -8.50 -8.25 15.49
N SER A 122 -9.03 -9.37 15.00
CA SER A 122 -9.12 -10.61 15.78
C SER A 122 -7.76 -11.20 16.13
N GLU A 123 -6.77 -11.07 15.24
CA GLU A 123 -5.39 -11.52 15.49
C GLU A 123 -4.72 -10.67 16.54
N ILE A 124 -4.90 -9.34 16.47
CA ILE A 124 -4.44 -8.39 17.48
C ILE A 124 -5.06 -8.71 18.84
N ASN A 125 -6.38 -8.88 18.91
CA ASN A 125 -7.05 -9.24 20.16
C ASN A 125 -6.54 -10.55 20.76
N ASN A 126 -6.28 -11.56 19.91
CA ASN A 126 -5.72 -12.82 20.36
C ASN A 126 -4.27 -12.65 20.86
N HIS A 127 -3.48 -11.80 20.20
CA HIS A 127 -2.11 -11.45 20.61
C HIS A 127 -2.07 -10.80 21.99
N ILE A 128 -2.88 -9.75 22.19
CA ILE A 128 -2.99 -9.02 23.47
C ILE A 128 -3.24 -10.00 24.64
N LEU A 129 -4.07 -11.02 24.42
CA LEU A 129 -4.45 -11.98 25.46
C LEU A 129 -3.42 -13.09 25.68
N ASN A 130 -2.57 -13.41 24.71
CA ASN A 130 -1.80 -14.66 24.70
C ASN A 130 -0.31 -14.51 24.37
N TRP A 131 0.23 -13.31 24.15
CA TRP A 131 1.63 -13.10 23.75
C TRP A 131 2.65 -13.83 24.65
N ASN A 132 2.35 -13.97 25.95
CA ASN A 132 3.20 -14.64 26.94
C ASN A 132 2.92 -16.15 27.11
N ASN A 133 1.96 -16.71 26.37
CA ASN A 133 1.63 -18.12 26.41
C ASN A 133 2.64 -18.93 25.58
N PRO A 134 3.35 -19.92 26.14
CA PRO A 134 4.33 -20.71 25.40
C PRO A 134 3.81 -21.46 24.17
N ASN A 135 2.49 -21.69 24.08
CA ASN A 135 1.85 -22.36 22.94
C ASN A 135 1.25 -21.39 21.91
N TYR A 136 1.35 -20.08 22.15
CA TYR A 136 0.87 -19.07 21.22
C TYR A 136 1.95 -18.75 20.18
N THR A 137 1.53 -18.65 18.92
CA THR A 137 2.38 -18.22 17.82
C THR A 137 1.88 -16.87 17.33
N THR A 138 2.75 -15.85 17.38
CA THR A 138 2.44 -14.53 16.85
C THR A 138 2.19 -14.60 15.35
N PRO A 139 1.02 -14.14 14.85
CA PRO A 139 0.73 -14.03 13.43
C PRO A 139 1.79 -13.21 12.69
N SER A 140 2.13 -13.60 11.46
CA SER A 140 3.22 -12.97 10.71
C SER A 140 3.03 -11.46 10.55
N GLY A 141 1.82 -10.99 10.24
CA GLY A 141 1.54 -9.56 10.09
C GLY A 141 1.79 -8.74 11.36
N ILE A 142 1.66 -9.35 12.54
CA ILE A 142 2.03 -8.73 13.83
C ILE A 142 3.53 -8.87 14.05
N ALA A 143 4.08 -10.08 13.91
CA ALA A 143 5.49 -10.36 14.17
C ALA A 143 6.44 -9.53 13.31
N SER A 144 6.07 -9.23 12.06
CA SER A 144 6.88 -8.47 11.13
C SER A 144 6.42 -7.04 10.91
N TRP A 145 5.41 -6.54 11.64
CA TRP A 145 4.85 -5.20 11.46
C TRP A 145 5.96 -4.13 11.45
N PRO A 146 5.94 -3.15 10.53
CA PRO A 146 7.04 -2.22 10.39
C PRO A 146 6.83 -1.04 11.34
N GLY A 147 6.64 -1.31 12.63
CA GLY A 147 6.48 -0.25 13.65
C GLY A 147 7.69 0.70 13.60
N ASN A 148 8.88 0.12 13.53
CA ASN A 148 10.12 0.87 13.36
C ASN A 148 10.88 0.57 12.06
N GLY A 149 11.72 1.54 11.69
CA GLY A 149 12.69 1.46 10.60
C GLY A 149 13.97 0.68 10.93
N ASN A 150 14.90 0.68 9.97
CA ASN A 150 16.27 0.21 10.17
C ASN A 150 17.20 1.39 10.49
N ALA A 151 18.52 1.16 10.54
CA ALA A 151 19.50 2.19 10.85
C ALA A 151 19.52 3.39 9.88
N ASN A 152 19.02 3.21 8.66
CA ASN A 152 19.07 4.18 7.57
C ASN A 152 17.71 4.75 7.19
N THR A 153 16.60 4.23 7.72
CA THR A 153 15.24 4.69 7.43
C THR A 153 14.69 5.50 8.60
N ALA A 154 13.50 6.10 8.43
CA ALA A 154 12.85 6.81 9.54
C ALA A 154 12.54 5.84 10.70
N GLN A 155 12.77 6.28 11.94
CA GLN A 155 12.60 5.41 13.13
C GLN A 155 11.18 4.87 13.25
N ASN A 156 10.15 5.66 12.98
CA ASN A 156 8.75 5.25 13.11
C ASN A 156 8.14 5.16 11.71
N LEU A 157 7.75 3.95 11.30
CA LEU A 157 7.24 3.67 9.95
C LEU A 157 5.77 3.26 9.92
N ALA A 158 5.25 2.69 11.00
CA ALA A 158 3.83 2.35 11.13
C ALA A 158 3.35 2.53 12.56
N PRO A 159 2.06 2.82 12.78
CA PRO A 159 1.53 3.00 14.12
C PRO A 159 1.47 1.67 14.88
N PHE A 160 1.90 1.68 16.14
CA PHE A 160 1.86 0.53 17.06
C PHE A 160 1.58 1.00 18.49
N ALA A 161 1.10 0.08 19.32
CA ALA A 161 0.90 0.30 20.74
C ALA A 161 2.20 0.01 21.50
N ASP A 162 2.96 1.06 21.77
CA ASP A 162 4.15 1.06 22.63
C ASP A 162 3.73 0.90 24.10
N LEU A 163 4.03 -0.25 24.70
CA LEU A 163 3.53 -0.61 26.03
C LEU A 163 4.47 -0.21 27.17
N ASP A 164 5.75 0.00 26.90
CA ASP A 164 6.74 0.36 27.91
C ASP A 164 7.37 1.76 27.71
N GLY A 165 7.04 2.42 26.61
CA GLY A 165 7.37 3.81 26.31
C GLY A 165 8.77 3.99 25.71
N ASP A 166 9.39 2.94 25.19
CA ASP A 166 10.74 3.00 24.63
C ASP A 166 10.78 3.35 23.12
N ASN A 167 9.60 3.44 22.49
CA ASN A 167 9.39 3.74 21.08
C ASN A 167 10.04 2.69 20.13
N LEU A 168 10.18 1.44 20.59
CA LEU A 168 10.58 0.27 19.82
C LEU A 168 9.44 -0.74 19.76
N TYR A 169 9.21 -1.30 18.58
CA TYR A 169 8.13 -2.24 18.32
C TYR A 169 8.58 -3.66 18.68
N GLU A 170 7.99 -4.18 19.74
CA GLU A 170 8.37 -5.45 20.35
C GLU A 170 7.19 -6.41 20.54
N PRO A 171 6.78 -7.15 19.48
CA PRO A 171 5.64 -8.07 19.59
C PRO A 171 5.90 -9.22 20.59
N GLN A 172 7.15 -9.56 20.87
CA GLN A 172 7.51 -10.50 21.93
C GLN A 172 7.22 -9.99 23.35
N SER A 173 7.11 -8.67 23.51
CA SER A 173 6.80 -7.97 24.77
C SER A 173 5.29 -7.65 24.88
N GLY A 174 4.48 -8.12 23.92
CA GLY A 174 3.01 -7.97 23.90
C GLY A 174 2.51 -6.77 23.12
N GLU A 175 3.40 -6.02 22.47
CA GLU A 175 3.04 -4.89 21.62
C GLU A 175 2.35 -5.31 20.33
N TYR A 176 1.56 -4.41 19.75
CA TYR A 176 0.74 -4.77 18.60
C TYR A 176 0.48 -3.58 17.64
N PRO A 177 0.18 -3.89 16.36
CA PRO A 177 -0.19 -2.88 15.37
C PRO A 177 -1.43 -2.07 15.79
N ILE A 178 -1.41 -0.76 15.55
CA ILE A 178 -2.64 0.04 15.59
C ILE A 178 -3.19 0.13 14.17
N ILE A 179 -4.24 -0.63 13.91
CA ILE A 179 -4.90 -0.66 12.59
C ILE A 179 -6.29 -0.01 12.64
N LYS A 180 -6.79 0.37 11.47
CA LYS A 180 -8.20 0.71 11.24
C LYS A 180 -8.91 -0.49 10.63
N GLY A 181 -10.24 -0.53 10.73
CA GLY A 181 -11.03 -1.66 10.22
C GLY A 181 -10.98 -2.92 11.09
N ASP A 182 -11.61 -3.98 10.60
CA ASP A 182 -11.50 -5.33 11.16
C ASP A 182 -10.39 -6.14 10.48
N GLN A 183 -9.96 -5.72 9.29
CA GLN A 183 -8.74 -6.14 8.61
C GLN A 183 -8.10 -4.93 7.95
N ALA A 184 -6.78 -4.84 8.02
CA ALA A 184 -5.98 -3.86 7.31
C ALA A 184 -4.81 -4.51 6.56
N VAL A 185 -4.47 -3.93 5.42
CA VAL A 185 -3.25 -4.19 4.67
C VAL A 185 -2.45 -2.90 4.65
N TYR A 186 -1.23 -2.95 5.18
CA TYR A 186 -0.30 -1.84 5.18
C TYR A 186 0.79 -2.06 4.14
N LEU A 187 1.22 -0.99 3.48
CA LEU A 187 2.36 -0.98 2.58
C LEU A 187 3.07 0.36 2.60
N ILE A 188 4.36 0.30 2.28
CA ILE A 188 5.22 1.46 2.13
C ILE A 188 5.78 1.40 0.73
N VAL A 189 5.68 2.51 0.01
CA VAL A 189 6.30 2.68 -1.31
C VAL A 189 7.00 4.03 -1.38
N ASN A 190 7.93 4.18 -2.31
CA ASN A 190 8.58 5.46 -2.57
C ASN A 190 8.89 5.61 -4.06
N ASP A 191 9.13 6.82 -4.54
CA ASP A 191 9.55 7.04 -5.93
C ASP A 191 11.01 7.52 -6.04
N TYR A 192 11.80 7.31 -4.98
CA TYR A 192 13.14 7.86 -4.86
C TYR A 192 14.08 7.31 -5.93
N ARG A 193 14.48 8.18 -6.87
CA ARG A 193 15.50 7.91 -7.89
C ARG A 193 16.47 9.08 -7.98
N ALA A 194 17.72 8.79 -8.33
CA ALA A 194 18.76 9.80 -8.39
C ALA A 194 18.71 10.66 -9.67
N GLU A 195 18.08 10.14 -10.73
CA GLU A 195 18.20 10.71 -12.07
C GLU A 195 17.01 11.60 -12.44
N ASP A 196 17.31 12.85 -12.80
CA ASP A 196 16.41 13.73 -13.53
C ASP A 196 16.53 13.43 -15.03
N THR A 197 15.41 13.48 -15.75
CA THR A 197 15.38 13.38 -17.22
C THR A 197 15.23 14.77 -17.83
N VAL A 198 16.15 15.14 -18.71
CA VAL A 198 16.08 16.40 -19.47
C VAL A 198 15.36 16.16 -20.79
N PHE A 199 14.27 16.90 -21.01
CA PHE A 199 13.50 16.92 -22.25
C PHE A 199 13.84 18.15 -23.07
N ASN A 200 14.13 17.97 -24.36
CA ASN A 200 14.34 19.05 -25.33
C ASN A 200 13.31 18.91 -26.45
N LEU A 201 12.42 19.89 -26.59
CA LEU A 201 11.45 19.98 -27.68
C LEU A 201 11.67 21.29 -28.45
N GLY A 202 12.49 21.23 -29.51
CA GLY A 202 12.93 22.41 -30.23
C GLY A 202 13.75 23.34 -29.33
N ASN A 203 13.28 24.58 -29.15
CA ASN A 203 13.92 25.58 -28.27
C ASN A 203 13.41 25.52 -26.81
N ILE A 204 12.52 24.59 -26.48
CA ILE A 204 11.99 24.42 -25.12
C ILE A 204 12.79 23.31 -24.43
N GLN A 205 13.37 23.65 -23.29
CA GLN A 205 14.00 22.70 -22.37
C GLN A 205 13.13 22.57 -21.12
N ALA A 206 12.92 21.33 -20.67
CA ALA A 206 12.24 21.02 -19.42
C ALA A 206 12.95 19.87 -18.70
N ILE A 207 12.77 19.79 -17.39
CA ILE A 207 13.30 18.71 -16.57
C ILE A 207 12.11 17.95 -15.97
N TYR A 208 12.14 16.63 -16.11
CA TYR A 208 11.27 15.71 -15.42
C TYR A 208 12.04 15.00 -14.32
N ALA A 209 11.42 14.81 -13.16
CA ALA A 209 12.08 14.17 -12.04
C ALA A 209 11.12 13.33 -11.19
N PRO A 210 11.64 12.38 -10.40
CA PRO A 210 10.90 11.85 -9.27
C PRO A 210 10.56 12.97 -8.28
N LEU A 211 9.47 12.81 -7.54
CA LEU A 211 9.15 13.61 -6.36
C LEU A 211 10.03 13.26 -5.17
N LYS A 212 10.61 12.05 -5.12
CA LYS A 212 11.41 11.54 -4.00
C LYS A 212 10.63 11.54 -2.67
N VAL A 213 9.38 11.12 -2.77
CA VAL A 213 8.46 10.95 -1.66
C VAL A 213 8.41 9.50 -1.22
N GLU A 214 8.11 9.32 0.05
CA GLU A 214 7.72 8.05 0.64
C GLU A 214 6.22 8.11 0.95
N MET A 215 5.47 7.11 0.53
CA MET A 215 4.03 7.02 0.74
C MET A 215 3.71 5.75 1.52
N HIS A 216 2.97 5.94 2.60
CA HIS A 216 2.45 4.87 3.45
C HIS A 216 0.97 4.73 3.17
N LEU A 217 0.54 3.52 2.87
CA LEU A 217 -0.87 3.22 2.61
C LEU A 217 -1.39 2.22 3.64
N MET A 218 -2.54 2.53 4.22
CA MET A 218 -3.33 1.58 5.02
C MET A 218 -4.67 1.38 4.32
N LEU A 219 -4.84 0.21 3.70
CA LEU A 219 -6.12 -0.22 3.15
C LEU A 219 -6.86 -1.02 4.22
N TYR A 220 -8.10 -0.66 4.50
CA TYR A 220 -8.88 -1.33 5.53
C TYR A 220 -10.36 -1.39 5.21
N ALA A 221 -11.03 -2.39 5.76
CA ALA A 221 -12.47 -2.56 5.63
C ALA A 221 -13.06 -3.12 6.94
N PHE A 222 -14.38 -3.04 7.06
CA PHE A 222 -15.10 -3.44 8.27
C PHE A 222 -16.08 -4.57 7.97
N ASN A 223 -16.22 -5.50 8.91
CA ASN A 223 -17.36 -6.40 8.94
C ASN A 223 -18.52 -5.72 9.66
N SER A 224 -19.24 -4.86 8.94
CA SER A 224 -20.30 -4.02 9.50
C SER A 224 -21.70 -4.53 9.13
N PRO A 225 -22.69 -4.46 10.03
CA PRO A 225 -24.09 -4.68 9.68
C PRO A 225 -24.67 -3.56 8.81
N ILE A 226 -23.98 -2.41 8.68
CA ILE A 226 -24.39 -1.30 7.83
C ILE A 226 -23.85 -1.55 6.42
N PRO A 227 -24.70 -1.78 5.39
CA PRO A 227 -24.25 -2.16 4.06
C PRO A 227 -23.29 -1.16 3.42
N ALA A 228 -23.53 0.14 3.59
CA ALA A 228 -22.65 1.19 3.07
C ALA A 228 -21.21 1.07 3.60
N ILE A 229 -21.03 0.65 4.86
CA ILE A 229 -19.70 0.45 5.45
C ILE A 229 -19.13 -0.91 5.02
N SER A 230 -19.95 -1.95 4.97
CA SER A 230 -19.54 -3.31 4.59
C SER A 230 -19.14 -3.45 3.11
N ASN A 231 -19.63 -2.53 2.28
CA ASN A 231 -19.34 -2.40 0.84
C ASN A 231 -18.28 -1.32 0.55
N THR A 232 -17.47 -0.92 1.54
CA THR A 232 -16.45 0.12 1.35
C THR A 232 -15.09 -0.38 1.78
N ILE A 233 -14.10 -0.24 0.90
CA ILE A 233 -12.69 -0.26 1.27
C ILE A 233 -12.24 1.19 1.46
N PHE A 234 -11.61 1.44 2.59
CA PHE A 234 -11.00 2.72 2.91
C PHE A 234 -9.52 2.65 2.59
N VAL A 235 -8.99 3.71 1.98
CA VAL A 235 -7.57 3.88 1.70
C VAL A 235 -7.10 5.12 2.44
N GLU A 236 -6.22 4.95 3.41
CA GLU A 236 -5.52 6.05 4.05
C GLU A 236 -4.11 6.17 3.47
N ALA A 237 -3.77 7.36 3.00
CA ALA A 237 -2.45 7.67 2.46
C ALA A 237 -1.76 8.75 3.31
N THR A 238 -0.54 8.47 3.73
CA THR A 238 0.36 9.45 4.36
C THR A 238 1.60 9.61 3.49
N ILE A 239 1.91 10.84 3.10
CA ILE A 239 3.02 11.14 2.18
C ILE A 239 4.07 11.94 2.93
N TYR A 240 5.31 11.47 2.86
CA TYR A 240 6.47 12.12 3.46
C TYR A 240 7.41 12.60 2.36
N ASN A 241 7.81 13.86 2.46
CA ASN A 241 9.01 14.29 1.78
C ASN A 241 10.22 13.83 2.60
N ARG A 242 10.97 12.86 2.07
CA ARG A 242 12.17 12.30 2.72
C ARG A 242 13.46 12.84 2.09
N SER A 243 13.35 13.68 1.06
CA SER A 243 14.51 14.35 0.46
C SER A 243 15.07 15.40 1.42
N ASN A 244 16.39 15.51 1.42
CA ASN A 244 17.10 16.58 2.13
C ASN A 244 17.51 17.75 1.21
N ALA A 245 17.13 17.73 -0.07
CA ALA A 245 17.46 18.78 -1.03
C ALA A 245 16.33 19.80 -1.16
N SER A 246 16.66 21.10 -1.10
CA SER A 246 15.69 22.19 -1.21
C SER A 246 14.95 22.26 -2.55
N ILE A 247 15.50 21.67 -3.60
CA ILE A 247 14.83 21.58 -4.91
C ILE A 247 13.64 20.61 -4.89
N ASP A 248 13.62 19.68 -3.95
CA ASP A 248 12.55 18.71 -3.76
C ASP A 248 11.51 19.23 -2.72
N ASP A 249 11.55 20.53 -2.38
CA ASP A 249 10.53 21.20 -1.56
C ASP A 249 9.33 21.57 -2.45
N HIS A 250 8.43 20.61 -2.63
CA HIS A 250 7.31 20.65 -3.59
C HIS A 250 6.22 21.67 -3.19
N GLN A 251 6.43 22.94 -3.51
CA GLN A 251 5.49 24.04 -3.17
C GLN A 251 4.10 23.93 -3.82
N ASP A 252 3.99 23.32 -5.00
CA ASP A 252 2.72 23.07 -5.71
C ASP A 252 2.48 21.55 -5.85
N LEU A 253 2.61 20.82 -4.73
CA LEU A 253 2.26 19.40 -4.69
C LEU A 253 0.75 19.21 -4.87
N ARG A 254 0.38 18.38 -5.84
CA ARG A 254 -1.00 18.00 -6.14
C ARG A 254 -1.18 16.51 -5.93
N PHE A 255 -2.26 16.18 -5.24
CA PHE A 255 -2.72 14.82 -5.01
C PHE A 255 -3.90 14.53 -5.93
N SER A 256 -3.91 13.35 -6.52
CA SER A 256 -5.00 12.85 -7.36
C SER A 256 -5.16 11.35 -7.21
N VAL A 257 -6.36 10.86 -7.49
CA VAL A 257 -6.66 9.44 -7.57
C VAL A 257 -6.98 9.14 -9.02
N PHE A 258 -6.20 8.26 -9.61
CA PHE A 258 -6.55 7.61 -10.85
C PHE A 258 -7.55 6.49 -10.54
N ALA A 259 -8.62 6.38 -11.32
CA ALA A 259 -9.60 5.32 -11.18
C ALA A 259 -10.12 4.93 -12.57
N ASP A 260 -10.00 3.65 -12.87
CA ASP A 260 -10.67 3.00 -13.98
C ASP A 260 -11.87 2.25 -13.43
N PHE A 261 -13.04 2.77 -13.74
CA PHE A 261 -14.28 2.13 -13.33
C PHE A 261 -14.64 1.08 -14.37
N ASP A 262 -14.88 -0.12 -13.86
CA ASP A 262 -15.60 -1.18 -14.55
C ASP A 262 -16.74 -1.58 -13.60
N LEU A 263 -17.80 -0.77 -13.53
CA LEU A 263 -18.96 -1.01 -12.67
C LEU A 263 -19.81 -2.11 -13.29
N GLY A 264 -19.37 -3.36 -13.16
CA GLY A 264 -20.03 -4.47 -13.82
C GLY A 264 -19.74 -4.44 -15.31
N ASN A 265 -20.67 -3.93 -16.12
CA ASN A 265 -20.46 -3.71 -17.54
C ASN A 265 -19.68 -2.41 -17.83
N PRO A 266 -18.44 -2.49 -18.34
CA PRO A 266 -17.65 -1.28 -18.56
C PRO A 266 -18.07 -0.48 -19.80
N ILE A 267 -18.87 -1.02 -20.73
CA ILE A 267 -19.20 -0.31 -21.98
C ILE A 267 -20.30 0.75 -21.81
N ASP A 268 -20.98 0.75 -20.67
CA ASP A 268 -22.04 1.70 -20.35
C ASP A 268 -21.75 2.50 -19.07
N ASP A 269 -20.48 2.52 -18.65
CA ASP A 269 -20.00 3.32 -17.54
C ASP A 269 -19.93 4.82 -17.88
N TYR A 270 -20.62 5.64 -17.08
CA TYR A 270 -20.51 7.10 -17.10
C TYR A 270 -19.88 7.60 -15.81
N VAL A 271 -19.12 8.68 -15.90
CA VAL A 271 -18.46 9.29 -14.73
C VAL A 271 -19.02 10.68 -14.42
N GLY A 272 -19.15 10.98 -13.14
CA GLY A 272 -19.61 12.26 -12.61
C GLY A 272 -18.76 12.75 -11.44
N SER A 273 -18.98 14.00 -11.03
CA SER A 273 -18.36 14.57 -9.83
C SER A 273 -19.37 15.38 -9.02
N SER A 274 -19.17 15.41 -7.71
CA SER A 274 -19.98 16.19 -6.78
C SER A 274 -19.06 17.00 -5.87
N GLN A 275 -18.93 18.29 -6.16
CA GLN A 275 -18.14 19.22 -5.35
C GLN A 275 -18.65 19.30 -3.91
N SER A 276 -19.96 19.31 -3.69
CA SER A 276 -20.56 19.36 -2.34
C SER A 276 -20.23 18.14 -1.48
N LYS A 277 -19.83 17.02 -2.11
CA LYS A 277 -19.48 15.77 -1.43
C LYS A 277 -17.98 15.44 -1.53
N ASN A 278 -17.19 16.28 -2.19
CA ASN A 278 -15.77 16.04 -2.49
C ASN A 278 -15.51 14.64 -3.08
N MET A 279 -16.31 14.24 -4.07
CA MET A 279 -16.20 12.90 -4.69
C MET A 279 -16.35 12.94 -6.21
N PHE A 280 -15.78 11.94 -6.87
CA PHE A 280 -16.17 11.49 -8.20
C PHE A 280 -16.83 10.10 -8.08
N TYR A 281 -17.63 9.72 -9.06
CA TYR A 281 -18.38 8.45 -9.05
C TYR A 281 -18.63 7.96 -10.47
N ALA A 282 -18.78 6.65 -10.63
CA ALA A 282 -19.32 6.03 -11.83
C ALA A 282 -20.77 5.60 -11.65
N TYR A 283 -21.50 5.49 -12.74
CA TYR A 283 -22.88 5.01 -12.80
C TYR A 283 -23.19 4.46 -14.19
N ASN A 284 -24.06 3.45 -14.25
CA ASN A 284 -24.48 2.82 -15.48
C ASN A 284 -25.38 3.75 -16.33
N ALA A 285 -25.36 3.55 -17.65
CA ALA A 285 -26.08 4.39 -18.60
C ALA A 285 -27.59 4.33 -18.40
N ASP A 286 -28.09 3.19 -17.95
CA ASP A 286 -29.48 2.95 -17.61
C ASP A 286 -29.63 2.19 -16.28
N LEU A 287 -30.82 1.67 -16.02
CA LEU A 287 -31.13 1.00 -14.75
C LEU A 287 -30.68 -0.45 -14.70
N PHE A 288 -30.33 -1.08 -15.83
CA PHE A 288 -30.02 -2.50 -15.89
C PHE A 288 -28.61 -2.72 -16.42
N ASP A 289 -27.73 -3.12 -15.52
CA ASP A 289 -26.34 -3.42 -15.86
C ASP A 289 -26.21 -4.88 -16.34
N GLU A 290 -25.99 -5.05 -17.65
CA GLU A 290 -25.85 -6.35 -18.29
C GLU A 290 -24.51 -7.04 -18.05
N ASN A 291 -24.37 -8.30 -18.44
CA ASN A 291 -23.04 -8.90 -18.53
C ASN A 291 -22.37 -8.48 -19.85
N PHE A 292 -21.07 -8.20 -19.82
CA PHE A 292 -20.31 -7.88 -21.02
C PHE A 292 -18.89 -8.45 -20.96
N GLY A 293 -18.43 -9.08 -22.04
CA GLY A 293 -17.02 -9.46 -22.19
C GLY A 293 -16.45 -10.40 -21.13
N GLY A 294 -17.28 -11.08 -20.33
CA GLY A 294 -16.85 -11.88 -19.17
C GLY A 294 -17.02 -11.18 -17.82
N ASN A 295 -17.25 -9.87 -17.82
CA ASN A 295 -17.65 -9.10 -16.64
C ASN A 295 -19.13 -9.34 -16.32
N SER A 296 -19.43 -9.47 -15.02
CA SER A 296 -20.79 -9.66 -14.53
C SER A 296 -21.39 -8.32 -14.15
N GLY A 297 -22.50 -7.95 -14.77
CA GLY A 297 -23.24 -6.73 -14.45
C GLY A 297 -23.98 -6.81 -13.11
N TYR A 298 -24.24 -5.66 -12.52
CA TYR A 298 -24.99 -5.55 -11.27
C TYR A 298 -26.47 -5.87 -11.40
N GLY A 299 -27.06 -5.81 -12.61
CA GLY A 299 -28.49 -5.95 -12.84
C GLY A 299 -29.26 -4.67 -12.54
N ASN A 300 -30.50 -4.81 -12.06
CA ASN A 300 -31.34 -3.68 -11.61
C ASN A 300 -31.02 -3.22 -10.19
#